data_AF-A0A8H3IRT0-F1
#
_entry.id   AF-A0A8H3IRT0-F1
#
_cell.length_a   1.000
_cell.length_b   1.000
_cell.length_c   1.000
_cell.angle_alpha   90.00
_cell.angle_beta   90.00
_cell.angle_gamma   90.00
#
_symmetry.space_group_name_H-M   'P 1'
#
loop_
_entity.id
_entity.type
_entity.pdbx_description
1 polymer ?
#
loop_
_entity_poly.entity_id
_entity_poly.type
_entity_poly.pdbx_seq_one_letter_code
_entity_poly.pdbx_strand_id
1 'polypeptide(L)'
;MDLGNPLGYDPGLASNFASLTSACNATQYSYTTPTTYALNATATTIPAPASATATHPPSCTGSYAVQLTDTCTSVSQELNVSTYSLLYENNLDIYCQNFNAAVGTDLCSPATCETYTWQAHDTCASVALAHPPITVPQFLAWNPNFNPLCHNVANFIEHGVCVR
;
A
#
# COMPACT_ATOMS: atom_id res chain seq x y z
N MET A 1 -13.01 9.70 -8.91
CA MET A 1 -13.03 11.17 -9.05
C MET A 1 -13.88 11.48 -10.25
N ASP A 2 -14.98 12.20 -10.06
CA ASP A 2 -15.95 12.50 -11.11
C ASP A 2 -16.23 14.01 -11.06
N LEU A 3 -15.98 14.69 -12.17
CA LEU A 3 -16.07 16.14 -12.30
C LEU A 3 -17.49 16.69 -12.09
N GLY A 4 -18.51 15.85 -12.26
CA GLY A 4 -19.91 16.21 -12.00
C GLY A 4 -20.40 15.86 -10.59
N ASN A 5 -19.59 15.19 -9.77
CA ASN A 5 -20.01 14.72 -8.45
C ASN A 5 -19.50 15.66 -7.33
N PRO A 6 -20.38 16.27 -6.52
CA PRO A 6 -19.97 17.15 -5.42
C PRO A 6 -19.05 16.49 -4.37
N LEU A 7 -19.15 15.17 -4.16
CA LEU A 7 -18.31 14.45 -3.19
C LEU A 7 -16.97 13.98 -3.75
N GLY A 8 -16.79 14.08 -5.07
CA GLY A 8 -15.61 13.57 -5.78
C GLY A 8 -15.00 14.58 -6.75
N TYR A 9 -15.38 15.85 -6.63
CA TYR A 9 -14.85 16.96 -7.42
C TYR A 9 -13.43 17.29 -6.98
N ASP A 10 -12.52 17.35 -7.95
CA ASP A 10 -11.13 17.76 -7.75
C ASP A 10 -10.77 18.89 -8.72
N PRO A 11 -10.27 20.04 -8.23
CA PRO A 11 -9.95 21.19 -9.08
C PRO A 11 -8.74 20.95 -9.98
N GLY A 12 -7.79 20.11 -9.57
CA GLY A 12 -6.64 19.73 -10.40
C GLY A 12 -7.06 18.90 -11.61
N LEU A 13 -7.95 17.93 -11.39
CA LEU A 13 -8.55 17.11 -12.44
C LEU A 13 -9.38 17.96 -13.42
N ALA A 14 -10.10 18.97 -12.92
CA ALA A 14 -10.85 19.91 -13.76
C ALA A 14 -9.93 20.71 -14.70
N SER A 15 -8.83 21.23 -14.17
CA SER A 15 -7.81 21.94 -14.96
C SER A 15 -7.16 21.05 -16.03
N ASN A 16 -6.82 19.82 -15.65
CA ASN A 16 -6.25 18.84 -16.58
C ASN A 16 -7.23 18.46 -17.70
N PHE A 17 -8.50 18.23 -17.35
CA PHE A 17 -9.55 17.93 -18.31
C PHE A 17 -9.77 19.07 -19.31
N ALA A 18 -9.80 20.33 -18.84
CA ALA A 18 -9.92 21.50 -19.71
C ALA A 18 -8.71 21.65 -20.65
N SER A 19 -7.51 21.39 -20.14
CA SER A 19 -6.27 21.43 -20.92
C SER A 19 -6.25 20.36 -22.02
N LEU A 20 -6.63 19.13 -21.68
CA LEU A 20 -6.64 17.99 -22.63
C LEU A 20 -7.72 18.13 -23.70
N THR A 21 -8.93 18.55 -23.33
CA THR A 21 -10.02 18.76 -24.30
C THR A 21 -9.72 19.91 -25.26
N SER A 22 -9.08 20.98 -24.76
CA SER A 22 -8.60 22.08 -25.59
C SER A 22 -7.50 21.63 -26.55
N ALA A 23 -6.51 20.86 -26.08
CA ALA A 23 -5.43 20.33 -26.90
C ALA A 23 -5.95 19.42 -28.04
N CYS A 24 -7.03 18.68 -27.78
CA CYS A 24 -7.67 17.80 -28.76
C CYS A 24 -8.78 18.48 -29.58
N ASN A 25 -8.99 19.80 -29.44
CA ASN A 25 -10.06 20.54 -30.10
C ASN A 25 -11.46 19.91 -29.91
N ALA A 26 -11.65 19.24 -28.77
CA ALA A 26 -12.79 18.37 -28.53
C ALA A 26 -14.01 19.15 -28.01
N THR A 27 -14.98 19.30 -28.92
CA THR A 27 -16.34 19.85 -28.74
C THR A 27 -17.18 19.37 -27.57
N GLN A 28 -17.14 18.05 -27.41
CA GLN A 28 -18.32 17.29 -26.99
C GLN A 28 -18.29 16.86 -25.52
N TYR A 29 -17.21 17.21 -24.82
CA TYR A 29 -17.03 16.85 -23.44
C TYR A 29 -17.28 18.08 -22.57
N SER A 30 -18.48 18.15 -22.01
CA SER A 30 -18.86 19.14 -21.01
C SER A 30 -19.09 18.47 -19.66
N TYR A 31 -18.75 19.16 -18.58
CA TYR A 31 -19.18 18.78 -17.24
C TYR A 31 -19.79 20.00 -16.55
N THR A 32 -20.72 19.74 -15.64
CA THR A 32 -21.28 20.78 -14.77
C THR A 32 -20.45 20.83 -13.51
N THR A 33 -19.95 22.00 -13.13
CA THR A 33 -19.33 22.18 -11.81
C THR A 33 -20.39 21.94 -10.74
N PRO A 34 -20.22 20.94 -9.86
CA PRO A 34 -21.22 20.61 -8.88
C PRO A 34 -21.35 21.75 -7.87
N THR A 35 -22.60 22.06 -7.48
CA THR A 35 -22.87 23.01 -6.40
C THR A 35 -22.25 22.49 -5.11
N THR A 36 -21.56 23.35 -4.36
CA THR A 36 -20.98 22.99 -3.06
C THR A 36 -22.06 22.42 -2.14
N TYR A 37 -21.86 21.21 -1.63
CA TYR A 37 -22.77 20.59 -0.68
C TYR A 37 -22.76 21.40 0.62
N ALA A 38 -23.92 21.91 1.06
CA ALA A 38 -24.04 22.60 2.33
C ALA A 38 -23.92 21.58 3.47
N LEU A 39 -22.80 21.60 4.19
CA LEU A 39 -22.56 20.79 5.38
C LEU A 39 -23.30 21.35 6.61
N ASN A 40 -24.61 21.56 6.53
CA ASN A 40 -25.43 21.76 7.74
C ASN A 40 -25.90 20.39 8.26
N ALA A 41 -24.94 19.53 8.58
CA ALA A 41 -25.21 18.35 9.39
C ALA A 41 -25.10 18.76 10.86
N THR A 42 -26.22 18.73 11.58
CA THR A 42 -26.19 18.72 13.05
C THR A 42 -25.30 17.55 13.46
N ALA A 43 -24.18 17.84 14.13
CA ALA A 43 -23.24 16.84 14.58
C ALA A 43 -23.98 15.80 15.44
N THR A 44 -24.33 14.67 14.84
CA THR A 44 -24.65 13.48 15.61
C THR A 44 -23.30 13.03 16.14
N THR A 45 -23.14 12.99 17.46
CA THR A 45 -21.93 12.42 18.10
C THR A 45 -21.87 10.94 17.75
N ILE A 46 -21.30 10.64 16.58
CA ILE A 46 -20.82 9.31 16.25
C ILE A 46 -19.65 9.11 17.22
N PRO A 47 -19.70 8.12 18.13
CA PRO A 47 -18.51 7.77 18.89
C PRO A 47 -17.40 7.56 17.87
N ALA A 48 -16.29 8.27 18.03
CA ALA A 48 -15.18 8.18 17.10
C ALA A 48 -14.93 6.69 16.81
N PRO A 49 -14.86 6.25 15.53
CA PRO A 49 -14.33 4.93 15.26
C PRO A 49 -13.03 4.88 16.05
N ALA A 50 -12.88 3.88 16.92
CA ALA A 50 -11.67 3.72 17.67
C ALA A 50 -10.55 3.78 16.64
N SER A 51 -9.77 4.85 16.66
CA SER A 51 -8.55 4.92 15.88
C SER A 51 -7.76 3.75 16.41
N ALA A 52 -7.76 2.65 15.66
CA ALA A 52 -6.66 1.73 15.71
C ALA A 52 -5.47 2.58 15.26
N THR A 53 -4.87 3.29 16.20
CA THR A 53 -3.47 3.65 16.10
C THR A 53 -2.79 2.31 15.91
N ALA A 54 -2.50 1.99 14.65
CA ALA A 54 -1.40 1.10 14.36
C ALA A 54 -0.21 1.76 15.06
N THR A 55 0.06 1.32 16.29
CA THR A 55 1.34 1.59 16.94
C THR A 55 2.35 1.03 15.96
N HIS A 56 2.98 1.92 15.22
CA HIS A 56 4.15 1.56 14.43
C HIS A 56 5.11 0.94 15.45
N PRO A 57 5.39 -0.37 15.39
CA PRO A 57 6.31 -0.98 16.31
C PRO A 57 7.66 -0.24 16.22
N PRO A 58 8.55 -0.35 17.23
CA PRO A 58 9.91 0.17 17.09
C PRO A 58 10.45 -0.24 15.72
N SER A 59 10.94 0.73 14.95
CA SER A 59 11.28 0.55 13.52
C SER A 59 12.22 -0.64 13.33
N CYS A 60 13.09 -0.91 14.32
CA CYS A 60 13.96 -2.07 14.36
C CYS A 60 13.78 -2.86 15.65
N THR A 61 13.55 -4.17 15.52
CA THR A 61 13.67 -5.16 16.60
C THR A 61 15.05 -5.84 16.63
N GLY A 62 15.84 -5.66 15.57
CA GLY A 62 17.19 -6.20 15.45
C GLY A 62 17.97 -5.58 14.29
N SER A 63 19.09 -6.22 13.94
CA SER A 63 19.95 -5.85 12.82
C SER A 63 20.36 -7.09 12.04
N TYR A 64 20.56 -6.96 10.73
CA TYR A 64 21.01 -8.04 9.85
C TYR A 64 22.12 -7.57 8.91
N ALA A 65 23.25 -8.26 8.92
CA ALA A 65 24.39 -7.96 8.04
C ALA A 65 24.21 -8.60 6.66
N VAL A 66 24.00 -7.80 5.62
CA VAL A 66 23.70 -8.28 4.27
C VAL A 66 24.93 -8.92 3.63
N GLN A 67 24.76 -10.16 3.19
CA GLN A 67 25.76 -10.95 2.49
C GLN A 67 25.68 -10.79 0.97
N LEU A 68 26.74 -11.20 0.29
CA LEU A 68 26.86 -11.05 -1.17
C LEU A 68 25.82 -11.85 -1.96
N THR A 69 25.33 -12.96 -1.40
CA THR A 69 24.36 -13.85 -2.04
C THR A 69 22.92 -13.54 -1.67
N ASP A 70 22.70 -12.54 -0.82
CA ASP A 70 21.38 -12.23 -0.31
C ASP A 70 20.52 -11.51 -1.34
N THR A 71 19.23 -11.83 -1.31
CA THR A 71 18.18 -11.07 -1.97
C THR A 71 17.25 -10.47 -0.93
N CYS A 72 16.49 -9.45 -1.32
CA CYS A 72 15.47 -8.89 -0.43
C CYS A 72 14.50 -9.96 0.10
N THR A 73 14.17 -10.96 -0.73
CA THR A 73 13.23 -12.02 -0.40
C THR A 73 13.87 -13.05 0.52
N SER A 74 15.12 -13.47 0.27
CA SER A 74 15.83 -14.42 1.13
C SER A 74 16.03 -13.86 2.54
N VAL A 75 16.44 -12.59 2.65
CA VAL A 75 16.65 -11.92 3.94
C VAL A 75 15.32 -11.73 4.67
N SER A 76 14.27 -11.26 3.97
CA SER A 76 12.96 -11.10 4.61
C SER A 76 12.40 -12.42 5.13
N GLN A 77 12.63 -13.52 4.40
CA GLN A 77 12.22 -14.86 4.81
C GLN A 77 13.03 -15.37 6.01
N GLU A 78 14.35 -15.19 6.01
CA GLU A 78 15.20 -15.58 7.14
C GLU A 78 14.81 -14.85 8.43
N LEU A 79 14.50 -13.55 8.31
CA LEU A 79 14.12 -12.70 9.44
C LEU A 79 12.65 -12.87 9.86
N ASN A 80 11.83 -13.61 9.11
CA ASN A 80 10.37 -13.69 9.30
C ASN A 80 9.70 -12.31 9.33
N VAL A 81 10.02 -11.47 8.36
CA VAL A 81 9.44 -10.13 8.19
C VAL A 81 8.82 -10.01 6.80
N SER A 82 7.86 -9.11 6.62
CA SER A 82 7.42 -8.81 5.24
C SER A 82 8.57 -8.22 4.44
N THR A 83 8.67 -8.58 3.16
CA THR A 83 9.65 -7.97 2.25
C THR A 83 9.43 -6.46 2.16
N TYR A 84 8.18 -6.01 2.21
CA TYR A 84 7.86 -4.58 2.23
C TYR A 84 8.46 -3.85 3.44
N SER A 85 8.21 -4.35 4.66
CA SER A 85 8.70 -3.68 5.88
C SER A 85 10.22 -3.66 5.92
N LEU A 86 10.89 -4.74 5.51
CA LEU A 86 12.35 -4.76 5.42
C LEU A 86 12.87 -3.65 4.49
N LEU A 87 12.27 -3.49 3.31
CA LEU A 87 12.70 -2.50 2.34
C LEU A 87 12.37 -1.07 2.79
N TYR A 88 11.16 -0.86 3.30
CA TYR A 88 10.66 0.45 3.72
C TYR A 88 11.47 1.03 4.89
N GLU A 89 11.73 0.24 5.94
CA GLU A 89 12.50 0.70 7.11
C GLU A 89 13.97 0.99 6.77
N ASN A 90 14.48 0.44 5.68
CA ASN A 90 15.86 0.61 5.23
C ASN A 90 16.01 1.55 4.03
N ASN A 91 14.95 2.28 3.65
CA ASN A 91 14.94 3.20 2.49
C ASN A 91 15.38 2.54 1.17
N LEU A 92 15.01 1.26 0.99
CA LEU A 92 15.25 0.51 -0.24
C LEU A 92 14.02 0.54 -1.15
N ASP A 93 14.23 0.28 -2.43
CA ASP A 93 13.16 0.19 -3.41
C ASP A 93 12.26 -1.00 -3.08
N ILE A 94 10.94 -0.76 -3.01
CA ILE A 94 9.94 -1.76 -2.59
C ILE A 94 9.75 -2.90 -3.61
N TYR A 95 10.32 -2.77 -4.82
CA TYR A 95 10.33 -3.79 -5.87
C TYR A 95 11.67 -4.54 -5.91
N CYS A 96 12.50 -4.41 -4.88
CA CYS A 96 13.80 -5.05 -4.73
C CYS A 96 14.84 -4.69 -5.80
N GLN A 97 14.64 -3.62 -6.58
CA GLN A 97 15.52 -3.32 -7.72
C GLN A 97 16.92 -2.85 -7.31
N ASN A 98 17.06 -2.31 -6.10
CA ASN A 98 18.32 -1.74 -5.60
C ASN A 98 18.86 -2.47 -4.36
N PHE A 99 18.40 -3.69 -4.05
CA PHE A 99 18.81 -4.39 -2.83
C PHE A 99 20.33 -4.61 -2.74
N ASN A 100 21.00 -4.81 -3.88
CA ASN A 100 22.46 -4.98 -3.95
C ASN A 100 23.24 -3.78 -3.38
N ALA A 101 22.63 -2.59 -3.28
CA ALA A 101 23.24 -1.44 -2.65
C ALA A 101 23.41 -1.59 -1.14
N ALA A 102 22.69 -2.53 -0.51
CA ALA A 102 22.79 -2.83 0.91
C ALA A 102 23.85 -3.88 1.26
N VAL A 103 24.46 -4.54 0.28
CA VAL A 103 25.47 -5.59 0.53
C VAL A 103 26.65 -5.01 1.30
N GLY A 104 27.03 -5.68 2.40
CA GLY A 104 28.09 -5.21 3.30
C GLY A 104 27.66 -4.11 4.27
N THR A 105 26.36 -3.81 4.35
CA THR A 105 25.76 -2.93 5.36
C THR A 105 24.87 -3.72 6.32
N ASP A 106 24.56 -3.12 7.45
CA ASP A 106 23.62 -3.64 8.44
C ASP A 106 22.23 -3.06 8.19
N LEU A 107 21.25 -3.92 7.91
CA LEU A 107 19.85 -3.56 7.80
C LEU A 107 19.17 -3.55 9.17
N CYS A 108 18.31 -2.55 9.38
CA CYS A 108 17.27 -2.57 10.39
C CYS A 108 16.34 -3.77 10.16
N SER A 109 16.24 -4.68 11.13
CA SER A 109 15.26 -5.76 11.11
C SER A 109 13.95 -5.28 11.75
N PRO A 110 12.84 -5.16 11.00
CA PRO A 110 11.56 -4.71 11.56
C PRO A 110 10.93 -5.76 12.47
N ALA A 111 9.71 -5.49 12.96
CA ALA A 111 8.92 -6.47 13.70
C ALA A 111 8.62 -7.70 12.83
N THR A 112 8.72 -8.88 13.44
CA THR A 112 8.44 -10.15 12.78
C THR A 112 6.94 -10.43 12.68
N CYS A 113 6.57 -11.24 11.71
CA CYS A 113 5.21 -11.72 11.48
C CYS A 113 5.26 -13.14 10.92
N GLU A 114 4.15 -13.88 11.02
CA GLU A 114 3.99 -15.09 10.21
C GLU A 114 3.93 -14.67 8.75
N THR A 115 4.85 -15.19 7.92
CA THR A 115 4.97 -14.80 6.52
C THR A 115 4.42 -15.86 5.58
N TYR A 116 3.93 -15.41 4.44
CA TYR A 116 3.55 -16.22 3.30
C TYR A 116 4.24 -15.69 2.04
N THR A 117 4.78 -16.57 1.20
CA THR A 117 5.39 -16.18 -0.07
C THR A 117 4.31 -15.99 -1.13
N TRP A 118 4.13 -14.75 -1.59
CA TRP A 118 3.13 -14.40 -2.59
C TRP A 118 3.37 -15.11 -3.93
N GLN A 119 2.34 -15.77 -4.46
CA GLN A 119 2.39 -16.56 -5.69
C GLN A 119 1.78 -15.81 -6.88
N ALA A 120 2.11 -16.25 -8.09
CA ALA A 120 1.67 -15.60 -9.34
C ALA A 120 0.14 -15.52 -9.54
N HIS A 121 -0.62 -16.41 -8.91
CA HIS A 121 -2.08 -16.48 -9.04
C HIS A 121 -2.82 -16.04 -7.77
N ASP A 122 -2.11 -15.46 -6.80
CA ASP A 122 -2.72 -14.99 -5.58
C ASP A 122 -3.50 -13.70 -5.76
N THR A 123 -4.51 -13.57 -4.92
CA THR A 123 -5.31 -12.37 -4.72
C THR A 123 -5.39 -12.09 -3.22
N CYS A 124 -5.62 -10.85 -2.81
CA CYS A 124 -5.74 -10.54 -1.39
C CYS A 124 -6.88 -11.34 -0.74
N ALA A 125 -7.94 -11.63 -1.51
CA ALA A 125 -9.06 -12.44 -1.05
C ALA A 125 -8.68 -13.92 -0.86
N SER A 126 -7.95 -14.52 -1.81
CA SER A 126 -7.55 -15.93 -1.72
C SER A 126 -6.58 -16.17 -0.57
N VAL A 127 -5.60 -15.28 -0.38
CA VAL A 127 -4.62 -15.39 0.71
C VAL A 127 -5.27 -15.12 2.06
N ALA A 128 -6.09 -14.08 2.21
CA ALA A 128 -6.79 -13.84 3.48
C ALA A 128 -7.70 -15.03 3.86
N LEU A 129 -8.39 -15.64 2.89
CA LEU A 129 -9.24 -16.80 3.13
C LEU A 129 -8.45 -18.07 3.51
N ALA A 130 -7.27 -18.26 2.89
CA ALA A 130 -6.41 -19.41 3.17
C ALA A 130 -5.77 -19.36 4.58
N HIS A 131 -5.70 -18.17 5.19
CA HIS A 131 -5.11 -17.95 6.50
C HIS A 131 -6.16 -17.42 7.51
N PRO A 132 -7.17 -18.22 7.92
CA PRO A 132 -8.17 -17.75 8.88
C PRO A 132 -7.53 -17.42 10.26
N PRO A 133 -8.10 -16.48 11.04
CA PRO A 133 -9.33 -15.71 10.78
C PRO A 133 -9.09 -14.32 10.15
N ILE A 134 -8.13 -14.16 9.22
CA ILE A 134 -7.79 -12.85 8.63
C ILE A 134 -8.90 -12.35 7.69
N THR A 135 -9.13 -11.04 7.68
CA THR A 135 -9.97 -10.36 6.69
C THR A 135 -9.10 -9.61 5.67
N VAL A 136 -9.61 -9.35 4.46
CA VAL A 136 -8.87 -8.57 3.45
C VAL A 136 -8.40 -7.20 3.98
N PRO A 137 -9.23 -6.41 4.70
CA PRO A 137 -8.76 -5.16 5.29
C PRO A 137 -7.61 -5.35 6.30
N GLN A 138 -7.64 -6.43 7.08
CA GLN A 138 -6.56 -6.74 8.02
C GLN A 138 -5.27 -7.12 7.29
N PHE A 139 -5.37 -7.95 6.25
CA PHE A 139 -4.23 -8.31 5.39
C PHE A 139 -3.60 -7.07 4.75
N LEU A 140 -4.41 -6.17 4.19
CA LEU A 140 -3.94 -4.92 3.58
C LEU A 140 -3.30 -3.98 4.61
N ALA A 141 -3.81 -3.94 5.83
CA ALA A 141 -3.23 -3.14 6.91
C ALA A 141 -1.82 -3.61 7.30
N TRP A 142 -1.55 -4.90 7.22
CA TRP A 142 -0.22 -5.47 7.47
C TRP A 142 0.72 -5.41 6.26
N ASN A 143 0.18 -5.27 5.05
CA ASN A 143 0.94 -5.27 3.80
C ASN A 143 0.60 -4.03 2.95
N PRO A 144 1.07 -2.83 3.35
CA PRO A 144 0.67 -1.58 2.71
C PRO A 144 1.27 -1.36 1.32
N ASN A 145 2.15 -2.25 0.85
CA ASN A 145 2.59 -2.28 -0.54
C ASN A 145 1.43 -2.60 -1.51
N PHE A 146 0.39 -3.33 -1.06
CA PHE A 146 -0.79 -3.57 -1.87
C PHE A 146 -1.72 -2.35 -1.82
N ASN A 147 -2.21 -1.93 -2.99
CA ASN A 147 -3.23 -0.89 -3.02
C ASN A 147 -4.56 -1.41 -2.47
N PRO A 148 -5.50 -0.53 -2.07
CA PRO A 148 -6.77 -0.95 -1.48
C PRO A 148 -7.66 -1.84 -2.36
N LEU A 149 -7.42 -1.84 -3.68
CA LEU A 149 -8.12 -2.69 -4.64
C LEU A 149 -7.36 -4.00 -4.96
N CYS A 150 -6.18 -4.19 -4.39
CA CYS A 150 -5.30 -5.33 -4.65
C CYS A 150 -4.93 -5.50 -6.15
N HIS A 151 -4.80 -4.41 -6.90
CA HIS A 151 -4.56 -4.47 -8.36
C HIS A 151 -3.07 -4.47 -8.75
N ASN A 152 -2.17 -4.19 -7.81
CA ASN A 152 -0.72 -4.13 -8.05
C ASN A 152 0.01 -5.42 -7.64
N VAL A 153 -0.72 -6.52 -7.43
CA VAL A 153 -0.21 -7.81 -6.93
C VAL A 153 0.89 -8.43 -7.79
N ALA A 154 0.85 -8.19 -9.11
CA ALA A 154 1.83 -8.74 -10.03
C ALA A 154 3.27 -8.24 -9.77
N ASN A 155 3.42 -7.12 -9.05
CA ASN A 155 4.73 -6.56 -8.71
C ASN A 155 5.39 -7.24 -7.50
N PHE A 156 4.69 -8.14 -6.81
CA PHE A 156 5.12 -8.70 -5.52
C PHE A 156 5.19 -10.23 -5.54
N ILE A 157 5.27 -10.85 -6.71
CA ILE A 157 5.49 -12.30 -6.82
C ILE A 157 6.82 -12.65 -6.15
N GLU A 158 6.84 -13.72 -5.36
CA GLU A 158 7.93 -14.16 -4.47
C GLU A 158 8.18 -13.29 -3.23
N HIS A 159 7.46 -12.18 -3.04
CA HIS A 159 7.62 -11.37 -1.83
C HIS A 159 6.99 -12.08 -0.63
N GLY A 160 7.66 -11.99 0.53
CA GLY A 160 7.08 -12.37 1.81
C GLY A 160 6.07 -11.32 2.26
N VAL A 161 4.83 -11.76 2.52
CA VAL A 161 3.72 -10.95 3.04
C VAL A 161 3.34 -11.42 4.44
N CYS A 162 2.97 -10.49 5.32
CA CYS A 162 2.49 -10.83 6.65
C CYS A 162 1.07 -11.39 6.62
N VAL A 163 0.87 -12.49 7.34
CA VAL A 163 -0.44 -13.12 7.55
C VAL A 163 -0.78 -13.28 9.03
N ARG A 164 0.12 -13.17 10.01
CA ARG A 164 -0.25 -13.04 11.44
C ARG A 164 0.80 -12.29 12.25
#